data_AF-A0A254QAX9-F1
#
_entry.id   AF-A0A254QAX9-F1
#
_cell.length_a   1.000
_cell.length_b   1.000
_cell.length_c   1.000
_cell.angle_alpha   90.00
_cell.angle_beta   90.00
_cell.angle_gamma   90.00
#
_symmetry.space_group_name_H-M   'P 1'
#
loop_
_entity.id
_entity.type
_entity.pdbx_description
1 polymer ?
#
loop_
_entity_poly.entity_id
_entity_poly.type
_entity_poly.pdbx_seq_one_letter_code
_entity_poly.pdbx_strand_id
1 'polypeptide(L)'
;MKTDTLLTLVETQLQETKNMREKTSDFINRVVQLYTLQLMAHGNIPMDYMEEVLADVEADAIEIYRKKTYGFLTLEEFRRHKYRQKDDN
;
A
#
# COMPACT_ATOMS: atom_id res chain seq x y z
N MET A 1 -9.43 -15.74 9.88
CA MET A 1 -9.22 -15.06 8.59
C MET A 1 -7.73 -15.10 8.32
N LYS A 2 -7.26 -15.58 7.14
CA LYS A 2 -5.84 -15.44 6.79
C LYS A 2 -5.51 -13.94 6.87
N THR A 3 -4.48 -13.58 7.61
CA THR A 3 -4.00 -12.20 7.67
C THR A 3 -3.66 -11.79 6.25
N ASP A 4 -4.39 -10.82 5.69
CA ASP A 4 -4.12 -10.29 4.37
C ASP A 4 -2.86 -9.41 4.48
N THR A 5 -1.73 -9.99 4.05
CA THR A 5 -0.42 -9.37 4.17
C THR A 5 -0.32 -8.09 3.34
N LEU A 6 -0.95 -8.05 2.16
CA LEU A 6 -0.98 -6.86 1.31
C LEU A 6 -1.77 -5.75 1.98
N LEU A 7 -2.96 -6.07 2.53
CA LEU A 7 -3.76 -5.12 3.29
C LEU A 7 -2.96 -4.53 4.47
N THR A 8 -2.31 -5.40 5.25
CA THR A 8 -1.50 -4.98 6.41
C THR A 8 -0.35 -4.07 5.99
N LEU A 9 0.30 -4.40 4.87
CA LEU A 9 1.38 -3.59 4.31
C LEU A 9 0.85 -2.21 3.88
N VAL A 10 -0.25 -2.14 3.12
CA VAL A 10 -0.87 -0.87 2.71
C VAL A 10 -1.21 -0.02 3.94
N GLU A 11 -1.87 -0.59 4.94
CA GLU A 11 -2.25 0.12 6.17
C GLU A 11 -1.04 0.67 6.93
N THR A 12 0.02 -0.13 7.04
CA THR A 12 1.26 0.29 7.69
C THR A 12 1.90 1.44 6.94
N GLN A 13 1.99 1.35 5.61
CA GLN A 13 2.61 2.38 4.78
C GLN A 13 1.76 3.65 4.66
N LEU A 14 0.43 3.54 4.80
CA LEU A 14 -0.46 4.69 4.88
C LEU A 14 -0.19 5.55 6.12
N GLN A 15 0.29 4.95 7.21
CA GLN A 15 0.62 5.65 8.46
C GLN A 15 2.05 6.23 8.50
N GLU A 16 2.90 5.92 7.51
CA GLU A 16 4.28 6.43 7.46
C GLU A 16 4.30 7.94 7.22
N THR A 17 4.95 8.68 8.11
CA THR A 17 4.97 10.16 8.10
C THR A 17 6.28 10.75 7.59
N LYS A 18 7.30 9.92 7.33
CA LYS A 18 8.59 10.39 6.78
C LYS A 18 8.45 11.11 5.44
N ASN A 19 7.45 10.77 4.64
CA ASN A 19 7.20 11.41 3.35
C ASN A 19 5.75 11.87 3.19
N MET A 20 5.37 12.94 3.90
CA MET A 20 4.00 13.46 3.86
C MET A 20 3.52 13.91 2.47
N ARG A 21 4.43 14.25 1.55
CA ARG A 21 4.13 14.74 0.20
C ARG A 21 4.40 13.71 -0.89
N GLU A 22 4.47 12.43 -0.51
CA GLU A 22 4.57 11.31 -1.45
C GLU A 22 3.38 11.33 -2.42
N LYS A 23 3.65 11.18 -3.72
CA LYS A 23 2.58 11.03 -4.71
C LYS A 23 1.94 9.65 -4.56
N THR A 24 0.65 9.55 -4.84
CA THR A 24 -0.06 8.26 -4.78
C THR A 24 0.58 7.19 -5.68
N SER A 25 1.06 7.55 -6.87
CA SER A 25 1.79 6.61 -7.76
C SER A 25 3.04 6.05 -7.09
N ASP A 26 3.83 6.89 -6.44
CA ASP A 26 5.08 6.49 -5.79
C ASP A 26 4.80 5.60 -4.58
N PHE A 27 3.74 5.93 -3.83
CA PHE A 27 3.23 5.11 -2.74
C PHE A 27 2.82 3.71 -3.21
N ILE A 28 2.00 3.61 -4.27
CA ILE A 28 1.55 2.33 -4.81
C ILE A 28 2.73 1.51 -5.31
N ASN A 29 3.61 2.11 -6.13
CA ASN A 29 4.82 1.43 -6.64
C ASN A 29 5.67 0.85 -5.50
N ARG A 30 5.85 1.61 -4.42
CA ARG A 30 6.61 1.16 -3.26
C ARG A 30 5.93 0.01 -2.53
N VAL A 31 4.61 0.04 -2.33
CA VAL A 31 3.84 -1.06 -1.73
C VAL A 31 3.97 -2.33 -2.59
N VAL A 32 3.77 -2.21 -3.91
CA VAL A 32 3.90 -3.32 -4.86
C VAL A 32 5.28 -3.93 -4.76
N GLN A 33 6.35 -3.13 -4.83
CA GLN A 33 7.72 -3.62 -4.71
C GLN A 33 7.97 -4.34 -3.37
N LEU A 34 7.53 -3.76 -2.25
CA LEU A 34 7.68 -4.38 -0.93
C LEU A 34 6.94 -5.72 -0.84
N TYR A 35 5.73 -5.80 -1.39
CA TYR A 35 4.94 -7.03 -1.39
C TYR A 35 5.54 -8.10 -2.30
N THR A 36 5.97 -7.73 -3.51
CA THR A 36 6.62 -8.66 -4.45
C THR A 36 7.91 -9.22 -3.86
N LEU A 37 8.72 -8.41 -3.18
CA LEU A 37 9.90 -8.90 -2.45
C LEU A 37 9.52 -9.94 -1.38
N GLN A 38 8.41 -9.75 -0.67
CA GLN A 38 7.91 -10.75 0.27
C GLN A 38 7.45 -12.02 -0.45
N LEU A 39 6.73 -11.92 -1.56
CA LEU A 39 6.31 -13.08 -2.35
C LEU A 39 7.52 -13.89 -2.83
N MET A 40 8.55 -13.22 -3.36
CA MET A 40 9.80 -13.84 -3.81
C MET A 40 10.57 -14.53 -2.66
N ALA A 41 10.44 -14.04 -1.43
CA ALA A 41 11.05 -14.68 -0.25
C ALA A 41 10.30 -15.97 0.18
N HIS A 42 9.01 -16.08 -0.10
CA HIS A 42 8.18 -17.23 0.26
C HIS A 42 8.02 -18.27 -0.87
N GLY A 43 8.48 -17.96 -2.07
CA GLY A 43 8.45 -18.88 -3.22
C GLY A 43 9.04 -18.27 -4.50
N ASN A 44 9.15 -19.08 -5.55
CA ASN A 44 9.56 -18.61 -6.87
C ASN A 44 8.32 -18.26 -7.69
N ILE A 45 8.15 -16.97 -8.01
CA ILE A 45 7.31 -16.53 -9.13
C ILE A 45 8.10 -16.85 -10.40
N PRO A 46 7.60 -17.70 -11.32
CA PRO A 46 8.28 -17.90 -12.59
C PRO A 46 8.35 -16.57 -13.34
N MET A 47 9.51 -16.26 -13.93
CA MET A 47 9.77 -14.95 -14.53
C MET A 47 8.73 -14.56 -15.58
N ASP A 48 8.22 -15.54 -16.33
CA ASP A 48 7.21 -15.35 -17.37
C ASP A 48 5.87 -14.81 -16.83
N TYR A 49 5.57 -15.04 -15.54
CA TYR A 49 4.36 -14.56 -14.87
C TYR A 49 4.62 -13.33 -13.98
N MET A 50 5.86 -12.83 -13.90
CA MET A 50 6.21 -11.74 -13.00
C MET A 50 5.42 -10.47 -13.31
N GLU A 51 5.27 -10.12 -14.59
CA GLU A 51 4.54 -8.92 -15.02
C GLU A 51 3.05 -9.03 -14.68
N GLU A 52 2.44 -10.19 -14.91
CA GLU A 52 1.03 -10.45 -14.56
C GLU A 52 0.81 -10.33 -13.05
N VAL A 53 1.69 -10.95 -12.25
CA VAL A 53 1.62 -10.86 -10.78
C VAL A 53 1.79 -9.42 -10.29
N LEU A 54 2.70 -8.65 -10.89
CA LEU A 54 2.87 -7.24 -10.54
C LEU A 54 1.63 -6.40 -10.86
N ALA A 55 1.02 -6.62 -12.01
CA ALA A 55 -0.20 -5.93 -12.42
C ALA A 55 -1.38 -6.25 -11.49
N ASP A 56 -1.55 -7.51 -11.10
CA ASP A 56 -2.60 -7.93 -10.16
C ASP A 56 -2.39 -7.29 -8.78
N VAL A 57 -1.16 -7.33 -8.27
CA VAL A 57 -0.80 -6.71 -6.98
C VAL A 57 -1.00 -5.19 -7.01
N GLU A 58 -0.67 -4.53 -8.13
CA GLU A 58 -0.90 -3.10 -8.30
C GLU A 58 -2.39 -2.76 -8.27
N ALA A 59 -3.22 -3.52 -9.01
CA ALA A 59 -4.67 -3.33 -9.02
C ALA A 59 -5.27 -3.46 -7.62
N ASP A 60 -4.87 -4.49 -6.88
CA ASP A 60 -5.32 -4.72 -5.51
C ASP A 60 -4.85 -3.61 -4.55
N ALA A 61 -3.58 -3.19 -4.65
CA ALA A 61 -3.05 -2.11 -3.84
C ALA A 61 -3.80 -0.78 -4.06
N ILE A 62 -4.15 -0.48 -5.32
CA ILE A 62 -4.96 0.71 -5.68
C ILE A 62 -6.36 0.59 -5.06
N GLU A 63 -7.00 -0.58 -5.15
CA GLU A 63 -8.33 -0.79 -4.59
C GLU A 63 -8.34 -0.64 -3.07
N ILE A 64 -7.37 -1.25 -2.38
CA ILE A 64 -7.22 -1.14 -0.92
C ILE A 64 -6.96 0.32 -0.55
N TYR A 65 -6.03 1.00 -1.24
CA TYR A 65 -5.76 2.41 -1.01
C TYR A 65 -7.04 3.25 -1.11
N ARG A 66 -7.82 3.11 -2.20
CA ARG A 66 -9.08 3.83 -2.39
C ARG A 66 -10.08 3.55 -1.27
N LYS A 67 -10.26 2.29 -0.89
CA LYS A 67 -11.16 1.91 0.22
C LYS A 67 -10.72 2.54 1.54
N LYS A 68 -9.42 2.64 1.82
CA LYS A 68 -8.89 3.22 3.06
C LYS A 68 -8.94 4.74 3.08
N THR A 69 -8.73 5.39 1.93
CA THR A 69 -8.79 6.85 1.78
C THR A 69 -10.19 7.37 1.44
N TYR A 70 -11.19 6.48 1.48
CA TYR A 70 -12.58 6.75 1.07
C TYR A 70 -12.70 7.21 -0.40
N GLY A 71 -11.66 7.03 -1.21
CA GLY A 71 -11.62 7.36 -2.63
C GLY A 71 -11.49 8.85 -2.95
N PHE A 72 -11.59 9.74 -1.95
CA PHE A 72 -11.52 11.19 -2.15
C PHE A 72 -10.37 11.87 -1.40
N LEU A 73 -9.79 11.23 -0.37
CA LEU A 73 -8.64 11.80 0.32
C LEU A 73 -7.37 11.53 -0.48
N THR A 74 -6.59 12.59 -0.68
CA THR A 74 -5.19 12.44 -1.07
C THR A 74 -4.41 11.75 0.05
N LEU A 75 -3.26 11.15 -0.29
CA LEU A 75 -2.39 10.49 0.68
C LEU A 75 -1.95 11.46 1.79
N GLU A 76 -1.64 12.70 1.42
CA GLU A 76 -1.27 13.76 2.36
C GLU A 76 -2.42 14.09 3.33
N GLU A 77 -3.64 14.29 2.81
CA GLU A 77 -4.82 14.57 3.63
C GLU A 77 -5.13 13.42 4.57
N PHE A 78 -5.07 12.18 4.08
CA PHE A 78 -5.30 10.99 4.89
C PHE A 78 -4.31 10.91 6.06
N ARG A 79 -3.01 11.09 5.79
CA ARG A 79 -1.95 11.10 6.81
C ARG A 79 -2.16 12.20 7.83
N ARG A 80 -2.51 13.41 7.39
CA ARG A 80 -2.81 14.56 8.28
C ARG A 80 -4.03 14.31 9.17
N HIS A 81 -5.11 13.77 8.61
CA HIS A 81 -6.32 13.43 9.37
C HIS A 81 -6.04 12.42 10.47
N LYS A 82 -5.28 11.37 10.16
CA LYS A 82 -4.90 10.34 11.15
C LYS A 82 -3.94 10.86 12.21
N TYR A 83 -3.03 11.76 11.86
CA TYR A 83 -2.13 12.36 12.85
C TYR A 83 -2.88 13.26 13.84
N ARG A 84 -3.78 14.12 13.35
CA ARG A 84 -4.61 14.98 14.21
C ARG A 84 -5.47 14.18 15.20
N GLN A 85 -6.03 13.05 14.76
CA GLN A 85 -6.79 12.16 15.65
C GLN A 85 -5.95 11.54 16.78
N LYS A 86 -4.63 11.41 16.62
CA LYS A 86 -3.74 10.89 17.67
C LYS A 86 -3.36 11.95 18.70
N ASP A 87 -3.32 13.22 18.33
CA ASP A 87 -3.02 14.32 19.26
C ASP A 87 -4.23 14.72 20.13
N ASP A 88 -5.45 14.41 19.69
CA ASP A 88 -6.70 14.75 20.38
C ASP A 88 -7.17 13.68 21.41
N ASN A 89 -6.39 12.62 21.66
CA ASN A 89 -6.81 11.47 22.48
C ASN A 89 -5.69 10.98 23.41
#